data_AF-A0A9Q3M9W9-F1
#
_entry.id   AF-A0A9Q3M9W9-F1
#
_cell.length_a   1.000
_cell.length_b   1.000
_cell.length_c   1.000
_cell.angle_alpha   90.00
_cell.angle_beta   90.00
_cell.angle_gamma   90.00
#
_symmetry.space_group_name_H-M   'P 1'
#
loop_
_entity.id
_entity.type
_entity.pdbx_description
1 polymer ?
#
loop_
_entity_poly.entity_id
_entity_poly.type
_entity_poly.pdbx_seq_one_letter_code
_entity_poly.pdbx_strand_id
1 'polypeptide(L)' 'MKSINDLVTSAKTVCERYRAGRMERETVREWVLRLGAYPPPHGDRVREAAEWFRLHNREPVSDDIVLGDIDRLSAISAP' A
#
# COMPACT_ATOMS: atom_id res chain seq x y z
N MET A 1 5.54 -19.39 1.05
CA MET A 1 5.17 -18.27 0.15
C MET A 1 3.94 -17.60 0.74
N LYS A 2 3.89 -16.27 0.84
CA LYS A 2 2.65 -15.57 1.22
C LYS A 2 1.64 -15.75 0.09
N SER A 3 0.41 -16.15 0.39
CA SER A 3 -0.63 -16.36 -0.62
C SER A 3 -1.12 -15.01 -1.17
N ILE A 4 -1.65 -15.00 -2.40
CA ILE A 4 -2.38 -13.84 -2.94
C ILE A 4 -3.56 -13.47 -2.02
N ASN A 5 -4.22 -14.46 -1.43
CA ASN A 5 -5.31 -14.21 -0.48
C ASN A 5 -4.82 -13.47 0.78
N ASP A 6 -3.63 -13.80 1.27
CA ASP A 6 -3.03 -13.11 2.42
C ASP A 6 -2.66 -11.67 2.05
N LEU A 7 -2.13 -11.46 0.84
CA LEU A 7 -1.83 -10.13 0.32
C LEU A 7 -3.10 -9.28 0.24
N VAL A 8 -4.15 -9.80 -0.40
CA VAL A 8 -5.43 -9.08 -0.57
C VAL A 8 -6.03 -8.74 0.79
N THR A 9 -6.06 -9.70 1.72
CA THR A 9 -6.60 -9.49 3.07
C THR A 9 -5.78 -8.47 3.86
N SER A 10 -4.45 -8.55 3.78
CA SER A 10 -3.54 -7.60 4.42
C SER A 10 -3.69 -6.20 3.83
N ALA A 11 -3.78 -6.07 2.50
CA ALA A 11 -3.92 -4.79 1.81
C ALA A 11 -5.24 -4.09 2.18
N LYS A 12 -6.35 -4.84 2.26
CA LYS A 12 -7.64 -4.31 2.75
C LYS A 12 -7.51 -3.77 4.17
N THR A 13 -6.97 -4.58 5.08
CA THR A 13 -6.78 -4.19 6.49
C THR A 13 -5.92 -2.93 6.63
N VAL A 14 -4.80 -2.87 5.91
CA VAL A 14 -3.89 -1.71 5.96
C VAL A 14 -4.58 -0.47 5.38
N CYS A 15 -5.25 -0.59 4.24
CA CYS A 15 -5.97 0.52 3.62
C CYS A 15 -7.09 1.07 4.53
N GLU A 16 -7.88 0.20 5.15
CA GLU A 16 -8.96 0.58 6.06
C GLU A 16 -8.45 1.28 7.32
N ARG A 17 -7.40 0.73 7.94
CA ARG A 17 -6.79 1.34 9.13
C ARG A 17 -6.14 2.68 8.82
N TYR A 18 -5.48 2.78 7.66
CA TYR A 18 -4.87 4.03 7.22
C TYR A 18 -5.91 5.11 6.95
N ARG A 19 -6.98 4.79 6.19
CA ARG A 19 -8.13 5.70 5.98
C ARG A 19 -8.77 6.18 7.28
N ALA A 20 -8.82 5.31 8.29
CA ALA A 20 -9.40 5.64 9.59
C ALA A 20 -8.46 6.43 10.52
N GLY A 21 -7.24 6.79 10.08
CA GLY A 21 -6.22 7.43 10.93
C GLY A 21 -5.72 6.53 12.06
N ARG A 22 -5.86 5.20 11.93
CA ARG A 22 -5.47 4.18 12.93
C ARG A 22 -4.14 3.50 12.61
N MET A 23 -3.40 4.07 11.67
CA MET A 23 -2.10 3.59 11.21
C MET A 23 -1.33 4.78 10.64
N GLU A 24 -0.09 4.96 11.10
CA GLU A 24 0.77 6.03 10.61
C GLU A 24 1.24 5.76 9.18
N ARG A 25 1.43 6.83 8.42
CA ARG A 25 1.89 6.74 7.02
C ARG A 25 3.23 6.01 6.91
N GLU A 26 4.18 6.26 7.81
CA GLU A 26 5.47 5.57 7.80
C GLU A 26 5.30 4.05 8.04
N THR A 27 4.34 3.64 8.89
CA THR A 27 4.05 2.20 9.09
C THR A 27 3.49 1.58 7.82
N VAL A 28 2.61 2.28 7.09
CA VAL A 28 2.09 1.84 5.80
C VAL A 28 3.20 1.74 4.76
N ARG A 29 4.06 2.77 4.66
CA ARG A 29 5.22 2.80 3.77
C ARG A 29 6.14 1.62 4.01
N GLU A 30 6.55 1.38 5.26
CA GLU A 30 7.37 0.22 5.60
C GLU A 30 6.71 -1.10 5.22
N TRP A 31 5.40 -1.24 5.46
CA TRP A 31 4.66 -2.43 5.09
C TRP A 31 4.72 -2.68 3.58
N VAL A 32 4.42 -1.66 2.75
CA VAL A 32 4.48 -1.77 1.29
C VAL A 32 5.89 -2.14 0.83
N LEU A 33 6.91 -1.48 1.37
CA LEU A 33 8.31 -1.70 0.95
C LEU A 33 8.86 -3.08 1.37
N ARG A 34 8.24 -3.74 2.35
CA ARG A 34 8.56 -5.12 2.77
C ARG A 34 7.77 -6.19 2.01
N LEU A 35 6.81 -5.82 1.15
CA LEU A 35 6.11 -6.79 0.30
C LEU A 35 7.08 -7.38 -0.73
N GLY A 36 6.96 -8.70 -0.94
CA GLY A 36 7.74 -9.42 -1.92
C GLY A 36 7.17 -9.33 -3.34
N ALA A 37 7.74 -10.11 -4.25
CA ALA A 37 7.19 -10.28 -5.59
C ALA A 37 5.92 -11.15 -5.55
N TYR A 38 4.93 -10.77 -6.34
CA TYR A 38 3.69 -11.51 -6.55
C TYR A 38 3.43 -11.68 -8.06
N PRO A 39 2.67 -12.70 -8.49
CA PRO A 39 2.19 -12.78 -9.86
C PRO A 39 1.34 -11.57 -10.27
N PRO A 40 1.34 -11.17 -11.55
CA PRO A 40 0.34 -10.24 -12.09
C PRO A 40 -1.09 -10.76 -11.87
N PRO A 41 -2.08 -9.86 -11.68
CA PRO A 41 -1.95 -8.40 -11.68
C PRO A 41 -1.47 -7.81 -10.35
N HIS A 42 -1.53 -8.55 -9.24
CA HIS A 42 -1.22 -8.01 -7.91
C HIS A 42 0.25 -7.61 -7.76
N GLY A 43 1.17 -8.32 -8.40
CA GLY A 43 2.60 -7.97 -8.41
C GLY A 43 2.88 -6.58 -8.98
N ASP A 44 2.21 -6.22 -10.07
CA ASP A 44 2.37 -4.90 -10.69
C ASP A 44 1.86 -3.80 -9.77
N ARG A 45 0.70 -4.04 -9.14
CA ARG A 45 0.11 -3.08 -8.18
C ARG A 45 0.96 -2.91 -6.92
N VAL A 46 1.60 -3.98 -6.43
CA VAL A 46 2.57 -3.90 -5.33
C VAL A 46 3.80 -3.10 -5.75
N ARG A 47 4.31 -3.32 -6.95
CA ARG A 47 5.46 -2.57 -7.48
C ARG A 47 5.14 -1.09 -7.62
N GLU A 48 4.00 -0.74 -8.22
CA GLU A 48 3.53 0.64 -8.36
C GLU A 48 3.34 1.33 -7.00
N ALA A 49 2.77 0.64 -6.02
CA ALA A 49 2.66 1.17 -4.65
C ALA A 49 4.04 1.41 -4.03
N ALA A 50 4.97 0.46 -4.16
CA ALA A 50 6.31 0.61 -3.63
C ALA A 50 7.07 1.78 -4.29
N GLU A 51 6.91 1.97 -5.60
CA GLU A 51 7.46 3.12 -6.32
C GLU A 51 6.86 4.44 -5.81
N TRP A 52 5.54 4.51 -5.67
CA TRP A 52 4.84 5.69 -5.13
C TRP A 52 5.36 6.11 -3.75
N PHE A 53 5.47 5.17 -2.81
CA PHE A 53 5.96 5.44 -1.45
C PHE A 53 7.46 5.76 -1.38
N ARG A 54 8.26 5.33 -2.36
CA ARG A 54 9.67 5.76 -2.48
C ARG A 54 9.79 7.20 -2.95
N LEU A 55 8.95 7.60 -3.91
CA LEU A 55 8.94 8.96 -4.47
C LEU A 55 8.44 9.99 -3.46
N HIS A 56 7.41 9.64 -2.69
CA HIS A 56 6.78 10.53 -1.70
C HIS A 56 7.22 10.17 -0.28
N ASN A 57 8.52 10.20 0.01
CA ASN A 57 9.08 9.72 1.29
C ASN A 57 9.32 10.80 2.35
N ARG A 58 9.03 12.08 2.06
CA ARG A 58 9.26 13.20 2.99
C ARG A 58 7.96 13.60 3.66
N GLU A 59 8.03 13.88 4.95
CA GLU A 59 6.94 14.46 5.72
C GLU A 59 7.21 15.95 6.05
N PRO A 60 6.15 16.77 6.24
CA PRO A 60 4.73 16.43 6.11
C PRO A 60 4.30 16.24 4.65
N VAL A 61 3.25 15.43 4.43
CA VAL A 61 2.62 15.26 3.11
C VAL A 61 1.28 15.99 3.04
N SER A 62 0.87 16.39 1.83
CA SER A 62 -0.46 16.99 1.61
C SER A 62 -1.56 15.92 1.57
N ASP A 63 -2.81 16.36 1.70
CA ASP A 63 -3.99 15.50 1.58
C ASP A 63 -4.04 14.77 0.22
N ASP A 64 -3.56 15.40 -0.86
CA ASP A 64 -3.47 14.76 -2.19
C ASP A 64 -2.53 13.55 -2.20
N ILE A 65 -1.43 13.62 -1.45
CA ILE A 65 -0.52 12.48 -1.31
C ILE A 65 -1.18 11.37 -0.49
N VAL A 66 -1.91 11.72 0.56
CA VAL A 66 -2.68 10.74 1.37
C VAL A 66 -3.74 10.05 0.50
N LEU A 67 -4.44 10.78 -0.36
CA LEU A 67 -5.38 10.19 -1.32
C LEU A 67 -4.67 9.24 -2.30
N GLY A 68 -3.51 9.64 -2.83
CA GLY A 68 -2.69 8.79 -3.70
C GLY A 68 -2.20 7.51 -3.00
N ASP A 69 -1.81 7.60 -1.74
CA ASP A 69 -1.44 6.43 -0.91
C ASP A 69 -2.62 5.45 -0.83
N ILE A 70 -3.82 5.96 -0.50
CA ILE A 70 -5.06 5.16 -0.39
C ILE A 70 -5.41 4.49 -1.72
N ASP A 71 -5.27 5.19 -2.84
CA ASP A 71 -5.55 4.65 -4.17
C ASP A 71 -4.62 3.47 -4.50
N ARG A 72 -3.32 3.59 -4.20
CA ARG A 72 -2.35 2.51 -4.42
C ARG A 72 -2.59 1.31 -3.52
N LEU A 73 -2.94 1.54 -2.25
CA LEU A 73 -3.28 0.45 -1.33
C LEU A 73 -4.56 -0.28 -1.76
N SER A 74 -5.58 0.47 -2.17
CA SER A 74 -6.85 -0.09 -2.63
C SER A 74 -6.65 -0.95 -3.87
N ALA A 75 -5.81 -0.50 -4.81
CA ALA A 75 -5.50 -1.23 -6.04
C ALA A 75 -4.93 -2.63 -5.77
N ILE A 76 -4.03 -2.79 -4.79
CA ILE A 76 -3.43 -4.10 -4.46
C ILE A 76 -4.51 -5.16 -4.17
N SER A 77 -5.60 -4.75 -3.51
CA SER A 77 -6.71 -5.61 -3.11
C SER A 77 -7.82 -5.77 -4.17
N ALA A 78 -7.72 -5.04 -5.28
CA ALA A 78 -8.66 -5.14 -6.38
C ALA A 78 -8.60 -6.54 -7.03
N PRO A 79 -9.73 -7.05 -7.55
CA PRO A 79 -9.75 -8.32 -8.26
C PRO A 79 -8.83 -8.35 -9.50
#